data_AF-A0A849U542-F1
#
_entry.id   AF-A0A849U542-F1
#
_cell.length_a   1.000
_cell.length_b   1.000
_cell.length_c   1.000
_cell.angle_alpha   90.00
_cell.angle_beta   90.00
_cell.angle_gamma   90.00
#
_symmetry.space_group_name_H-M   'P 1'
#
loop_
_entity.id
_entity.type
_entity.pdbx_description
1 polymer ?
#
loop_
_entity_poly.entity_id
_entity_poly.type
_entity_poly.pdbx_seq_one_letter_code
_entity_poly.pdbx_strand_id
1 'polypeptide(L)' 'NTITAYHLPEGVSYQALHDRLKQQGYVIYAGQGNLENKIFRVANMGALSEAQFGGFLDAFEQVCKSI' A
#
# COMPACT_ATOMS: atom_id res chain seq x y z
N ASN A 1 -2.99 -14.83 7.55
CA ASN A 1 -4.32 -14.17 7.42
C ASN A 1 -4.37 -12.97 8.33
N THR A 2 -3.79 -11.85 7.88
CA THR A 2 -3.76 -10.62 8.67
C THR A 2 -3.97 -9.43 7.74
N ILE A 3 -4.29 -8.29 8.33
CA ILE A 3 -4.21 -7.00 7.68
C ILE A 3 -3.28 -6.15 8.53
N THR A 4 -2.25 -5.58 7.90
CA THR A 4 -1.26 -4.75 8.60
C THR A 4 -1.47 -3.30 8.23
N ALA A 5 -1.51 -2.43 9.24
CA ALA A 5 -1.59 -0.99 9.08
C ALA A 5 -0.19 -0.38 9.15
N TYR A 6 0.11 0.52 8.21
CA TYR A 6 1.37 1.26 8.13
C TYR A 6 1.07 2.76 8.05
N HIS A 7 1.93 3.58 8.64
CA HIS A 7 1.87 5.02 8.43
C HIS A 7 2.19 5.36 6.97
N LEU A 8 1.52 6.39 6.45
CA LEU A 8 1.90 6.97 5.17
C LEU A 8 3.32 7.56 5.27
N PRO A 9 4.14 7.43 4.21
CA PRO A 9 5.40 8.16 4.13
C PRO A 9 5.19 9.67 4.23
N GLU A 10 6.18 10.38 4.75
CA GLU A 10 6.13 11.84 4.85
C GLU A 10 5.93 12.47 3.46
N GLY A 11 5.03 13.45 3.36
CA GLY A 11 4.72 14.12 2.09
C GLY A 11 3.84 13.32 1.11
N VAL A 12 3.53 12.05 1.40
CA VAL A 12 2.76 11.19 0.50
C VAL A 12 1.30 11.10 0.94
N SER A 13 0.37 11.51 0.07
CA SER A 13 -1.06 11.32 0.33
C SER A 13 -1.49 9.88 0.04
N TYR A 14 -2.48 9.39 0.78
CA TYR A 14 -3.06 8.06 0.54
C TYR A 14 -3.54 7.91 -0.91
N GLN A 15 -4.22 8.92 -1.45
CA GLN A 15 -4.79 8.87 -2.79
C GLN A 15 -3.71 8.74 -3.86
N ALA A 16 -2.61 9.51 -3.76
CA ALA A 16 -1.51 9.41 -4.71
C ALA A 16 -0.84 8.04 -4.66
N LEU A 17 -0.57 7.52 -3.45
CA LEU A 17 0.02 6.20 -3.26
C LEU A 17 -0.88 5.09 -3.82
N HIS A 18 -2.17 5.12 -3.47
CA HIS A 18 -3.17 4.16 -3.92
C HIS A 18 -3.29 4.14 -5.45
N ASP A 19 -3.43 5.31 -6.08
CA ASP A 19 -3.67 5.39 -7.52
C ASP A 19 -2.45 4.89 -8.32
N ARG A 20 -1.23 5.19 -7.83
CA ARG A 20 0.02 4.71 -8.44
C ARG A 20 0.22 3.21 -8.26
N LEU A 21 -0.03 2.66 -7.07
CA LEU A 21 0.03 1.22 -6.83
C LEU A 21 -1.03 0.47 -7.65
N LYS A 22 -2.23 1.05 -7.78
CA LYS A 22 -3.32 0.48 -8.58
C LYS A 22 -2.97 0.42 -10.06
N GLN A 23 -2.24 1.41 -10.59
CA GLN A 23 -1.69 1.36 -11.95
C GLN A 23 -0.68 0.22 -12.14
N GLN A 24 0.01 -0.20 -11.08
CA GLN A 24 0.90 -1.36 -11.05
C GLN A 24 0.17 -2.69 -10.72
N GLY A 25 -1.16 -2.67 -10.60
CA GLY A 25 -1.97 -3.87 -10.33
C GLY A 25 -2.16 -4.20 -8.84
N TYR A 26 -1.72 -3.34 -7.93
CA TYR A 26 -1.84 -3.56 -6.47
C TYR A 26 -2.89 -2.64 -5.84
N VAL A 27 -3.72 -3.19 -4.96
CA VAL A 27 -4.74 -2.44 -4.22
C VAL A 27 -4.40 -2.42 -2.73
N ILE A 28 -4.40 -1.22 -2.14
CA ILE A 28 -4.26 -0.98 -0.70
C ILE A 28 -5.51 -0.29 -0.18
N TYR A 29 -5.69 -0.24 1.14
CA TYR A 29 -6.87 0.36 1.76
C TYR A 29 -6.50 1.51 2.70
N ALA A 30 -7.30 2.56 2.73
CA ALA A 30 -7.12 3.66 3.68
C ALA A 30 -7.33 3.20 5.12
N GLY A 31 -6.85 3.99 6.08
CA GLY A 31 -7.32 3.93 7.47
C GLY A 31 -8.81 4.27 7.59
N GLN A 32 -9.39 4.07 8.78
CA GLN A 32 -10.79 4.39 9.05
C GLN A 32 -10.90 5.69 9.88
N GLY A 33 -11.90 6.52 9.58
CA GLY A 33 -12.18 7.76 10.31
C GLY A 33 -10.96 8.68 10.37
N ASN A 34 -10.55 9.06 11.58
CA ASN A 34 -9.43 9.98 11.80
C ASN A 34 -8.06 9.46 11.32
N LEU A 35 -7.98 8.21 10.84
CA LEU A 35 -6.78 7.57 10.32
C LEU A 35 -6.74 7.50 8.78
N GLU A 36 -7.81 7.88 8.08
CA GLU A 36 -7.93 7.78 6.61
C GLU A 36 -6.74 8.42 5.88
N ASN A 37 -6.28 9.58 6.37
CA ASN A 37 -5.16 10.32 5.78
C ASN A 37 -3.82 10.13 6.52
N LYS A 38 -3.71 9.11 7.39
CA LYS A 38 -2.52 8.89 8.23
C LYS A 38 -1.88 7.52 8.02
N ILE A 39 -2.69 6.53 7.68
CA ILE A 39 -2.25 5.14 7.49
C ILE A 39 -2.84 4.57 6.22
N PHE A 40 -2.21 3.51 5.74
CA PHE A 40 -2.76 2.58 4.77
C PHE A 40 -2.65 1.16 5.31
N ARG A 41 -3.42 0.25 4.71
CA ARG A 41 -3.52 -1.15 5.13
C ARG A 41 -3.22 -2.08 3.97
N VAL A 42 -2.40 -3.09 4.25
CA VAL A 42 -2.05 -4.16 3.31
C VAL A 42 -2.64 -5.46 3.83
N ALA A 43 -3.46 -6.11 3.02
CA ALA A 43 -4.05 -7.41 3.33
C ALA A 43 -3.19 -8.51 2.72
N ASN A 44 -2.71 -9.46 3.52
CA ASN A 44 -1.95 -10.63 3.07
C ASN A 44 -2.74 -11.92 3.29
N MET A 45 -3.99 -11.93 2.86
CA MET A 45 -4.93 -13.04 3.02
C MET A 45 -5.10 -13.83 1.72
N GLY A 46 -5.33 -15.13 1.85
CA GLY A 46 -5.57 -16.01 0.71
C GLY A 46 -4.31 -16.71 0.19
N ALA A 47 -4.38 -17.21 -1.04
CA ALA A 47 -3.30 -17.94 -1.70
C ALA A 47 -2.29 -16.96 -2.34
N LEU A 48 -1.40 -16.43 -1.51
CA LEU A 48 -0.32 -15.53 -1.93
C LEU A 48 1.04 -16.22 -1.78
N SER A 49 1.92 -15.99 -2.74
CA SER A 49 3.30 -16.47 -2.78
C SER A 49 4.29 -15.38 -2.37
N GLU A 50 5.49 -15.78 -1.97
CA GLU A 50 6.59 -14.84 -1.67
C GLU A 50 6.94 -13.94 -2.85
N ALA A 51 6.87 -14.44 -4.08
CA ALA A 51 7.10 -13.63 -5.28
C ALA A 51 6.07 -12.50 -5.44
N GLN A 52 4.81 -12.73 -5.06
CA GLN A 52 3.79 -11.68 -5.07
C GLN A 52 4.06 -10.62 -4.00
N PHE A 53 4.56 -11.01 -2.83
CA PHE A 53 5.00 -10.05 -1.81
C PHE A 53 6.21 -9.24 -2.28
N GLY A 54 7.21 -9.89 -2.89
CA GLY A 54 8.37 -9.22 -3.48
C GLY A 54 7.97 -8.18 -4.52
N GLY A 55 7.13 -8.56 -5.49
CA GLY A 55 6.65 -7.64 -6.51
C GLY A 55 5.86 -6.44 -5.95
N PHE A 56 5.07 -6.66 -4.89
CA PHE A 56 4.40 -5.56 -4.19
C PHE A 56 5.39 -4.59 -3.55
N LEU A 57 6.42 -5.11 -2.88
CA LEU A 57 7.45 -4.28 -2.23
C LEU A 57 8.27 -3.48 -3.26
N ASP A 58 8.63 -4.10 -4.38
CA ASP A 58 9.32 -3.43 -5.49
C ASP A 58 8.47 -2.31 -6.09
N ALA A 59 7.18 -2.58 -6.34
CA ALA A 59 6.25 -1.56 -6.83
C ALA A 59 6.06 -0.42 -5.81
N PHE A 60 5.94 -0.75 -4.53
CA PHE A 60 5.83 0.23 -3.45
C PHE A 60 7.07 1.14 -3.38
N GLU A 61 8.28 0.57 -3.43
CA GLU A 61 9.52 1.33 -3.41
C GLU A 61 9.63 2.26 -4.63
N GLN A 62 9.30 1.78 -5.84
CA GLN A 62 9.31 2.58 -7.06
C GLN A 62 8.32 3.75 -6.98
N VAL A 63 7.12 3.51 -6.48
CA VAL A 63 6.09 4.54 -6.31
C VAL A 63 6.55 5.59 -5.30
N CYS A 64 7.08 5.18 -4.14
CA CYS A 64 7.57 6.11 -3.12
C CYS A 64 8.75 6.97 -3.59
N LYS A 65 9.62 6.45 -4.47
CA LYS A 65 10.72 7.25 -5.06
C LYS A 65 10.25 8.26 -6.10
N SER A 66 9.04 8.10 -6.63
CA SER A 66 8.52 8.87 -7.77
C SER A 66 7.45 9.89 -7.40
N ILE A 67 7.10 9.99 -6.10
CA ILE A 67 6.12 10.93 -5.54
C ILE A 67 6.85 12.10 -4.87
#